data_AF-A0A662JSB0-F1
#
_entry.id   AF-A0A662JSB0-F1
#
_cell.length_a   1.000
_cell.length_b   1.000
_cell.length_c   1.000
_cell.angle_alpha   90.00
_cell.angle_beta   90.00
_cell.angle_gamma   90.00
#
_symmetry.space_group_name_H-M   'P 1'
#
loop_
_entity.id
_entity.type
_entity.pdbx_description
1 polymer ?
#
loop_
_entity_poly.entity_id
_entity_poly.type
_entity_poly.pdbx_seq_one_letter_code
_entity_poly.pdbx_strand_id
1 'polypeptide(L)' 'MNPLFNPVVFASVARSYLFDTDRVWRASREELERYRDNAFKRVVKHAFNVPLYYKKYRAVGIKLSDIDGIKD' A
#
# COMPACT_ATOMS: atom_id res chain seq x y z
N MET A 1 4.65 -2.35 28.31
CA MET A 1 3.27 -1.78 28.28
C MET A 1 2.52 -2.43 27.13
N ASN A 2 1.28 -2.89 27.35
CA ASN A 2 0.50 -3.54 26.29
C ASN A 2 0.15 -2.50 25.19
N PRO A 3 0.59 -2.68 23.93
CA PRO A 3 0.32 -1.74 22.84
C PRO A 3 -1.17 -1.49 22.59
N LEU A 4 -2.05 -2.43 22.97
CA LEU A 4 -3.50 -2.33 22.81
C LEU A 4 -4.15 -1.32 23.78
N PHE A 5 -3.48 -0.98 24.90
CA PHE A 5 -3.94 0.07 25.82
C PHE A 5 -3.35 1.45 25.49
N ASN A 6 -2.59 1.58 24.41
CA ASN A 6 -2.26 2.89 23.87
C ASN A 6 -3.53 3.44 23.18
N PRO A 7 -4.10 4.57 23.65
CA PRO A 7 -5.34 5.12 23.11
C PRO A 7 -5.25 5.45 21.61
N VAL A 8 -4.06 5.78 21.10
CA VAL A 8 -3.82 6.03 19.67
C VAL A 8 -3.93 4.74 18.87
N VAL A 9 -3.29 3.66 19.34
CA VAL A 9 -3.34 2.35 18.68
C VAL A 9 -4.77 1.81 18.72
N PHE A 10 -5.43 1.89 19.87
CA PHE A 10 -6.81 1.45 20.03
C PHE A 10 -7.76 2.21 19.09
N ALA A 11 -7.66 3.54 19.02
CA ALA A 11 -8.47 4.34 18.11
C ALA A 11 -8.25 3.97 16.63
N SER A 12 -7.00 3.71 16.23
CA SER A 12 -6.68 3.26 14.87
C SER A 12 -7.31 1.90 14.56
N VAL A 13 -7.20 0.94 15.49
CA VAL A 13 -7.78 -0.41 15.32
C VAL A 13 -9.31 -0.34 15.26
N ALA A 14 -9.94 0.41 16.17
CA ALA A 14 -11.39 0.59 16.19
C ALA A 14 -11.90 1.24 14.89
N ARG A 15 -11.19 2.27 14.39
CA ARG A 15 -11.51 2.89 13.11
C ARG A 15 -11.42 1.88 11.96
N SER A 16 -10.33 1.14 11.86
CA SER A 16 -10.19 0.13 10.81
C SER A 16 -11.27 -0.95 10.90
N TYR A 17 -11.62 -1.40 12.10
CA TYR A 17 -12.71 -2.36 12.29
C TYR A 17 -14.06 -1.82 11.79
N LEU A 18 -14.40 -0.57 12.10
CA LEU A 18 -15.68 0.02 11.70
C LEU A 18 -15.76 0.35 10.20
N PHE A 19 -14.65 0.76 9.58
CA PHE A 19 -14.67 1.30 8.21
C PHE A 19 -14.04 0.36 7.16
N ASP A 20 -13.09 -0.50 7.53
CA ASP A 20 -12.37 -1.35 6.57
C ASP A 20 -13.00 -2.75 6.42
N THR A 21 -13.68 -3.29 7.44
CA THR A 21 -14.17 -4.70 7.48
C THR A 21 -15.12 -5.06 6.32
N ASP A 22 -15.89 -4.10 5.82
CA ASP A 22 -16.80 -4.31 4.67
C ASP A 22 -16.38 -3.53 3.42
N ARG A 23 -15.22 -2.88 3.44
CA ARG A 23 -14.80 -2.00 2.34
C ARG A 23 -14.73 -2.74 1.01
N VAL A 24 -14.28 -3.99 1.02
CA VAL A 24 -14.20 -4.84 -0.18
C VAL A 24 -15.58 -5.15 -0.77
N TRP A 25 -16.60 -5.25 0.08
CA TRP A 25 -17.96 -5.55 -0.33
C TRP A 25 -18.77 -4.32 -0.72
N ARG A 26 -18.39 -3.13 -0.23
CA ARG A 26 -19.09 -1.85 -0.49
C ARG A 26 -18.46 -1.02 -1.59
N ALA A 27 -17.17 -1.19 -1.87
CA ALA A 27 -16.45 -0.40 -2.85
C ALA A 27 -16.77 -0.86 -4.28
N SER A 28 -16.79 0.08 -5.23
CA SER A 28 -16.91 -0.24 -6.64
C SER A 28 -15.63 -0.92 -7.15
N ARG A 29 -15.73 -1.61 -8.29
CA ARG A 29 -14.56 -2.20 -8.96
C ARG A 29 -13.46 -1.17 -9.22
N GLU A 30 -13.83 0.03 -9.66
CA GLU A 30 -12.89 1.12 -9.96
C GLU A 30 -12.19 1.62 -8.69
N GLU A 31 -12.93 1.71 -7.58
CA GLU A 31 -12.36 2.11 -6.29
C GLU A 31 -11.38 1.06 -5.76
N LEU A 32 -11.69 -0.22 -5.95
CA LEU A 32 -10.80 -1.33 -5.59
C LEU A 32 -9.55 -1.35 -6.45
N GLU A 33 -9.67 -1.20 -7.77
CA GLU A 33 -8.51 -1.11 -8.67
C GLU A 33 -7.61 0.08 -8.30
N ARG A 34 -8.20 1.27 -8.10
CA ARG A 34 -7.46 2.45 -7.64
C ARG A 34 -6.77 2.21 -6.30
N TYR A 35 -7.41 1.52 -5.36
CA TYR A 35 -6.80 1.16 -4.09
C TYR A 35 -5.60 0.22 -4.28
N ARG A 36 -5.75 -0.81 -5.13
CA ARG A 36 -4.70 -1.77 -5.45
C ARG A 36 -3.50 -1.08 -6.10
N ASP A 37 -3.71 -0.21 -7.07
CA ASP A 37 -2.63 0.55 -7.73
C ASP A 37 -1.88 1.44 -6.73
N ASN A 38 -2.60 2.13 -5.85
CA ASN A 38 -1.96 2.95 -4.81
C ASN A 38 -1.18 2.09 -3.79
N ALA A 39 -1.71 0.93 -3.41
CA ALA A 39 -1.01 0.00 -2.53
C ALA A 39 0.27 -0.53 -3.21
N PHE A 40 0.18 -0.90 -4.48
CA PHE A 40 1.31 -1.34 -5.29
C PHE A 40 2.39 -0.26 -5.41
N LYS A 41 2.03 0.99 -5.75
CA LYS A 41 2.98 2.12 -5.79
C LYS A 41 3.75 2.30 -4.49
N ARG A 42 3.09 2.14 -3.33
CA ARG A 42 3.76 2.21 -2.02
C ARG A 42 4.81 1.11 -1.83
N VAL A 43 4.47 -0.12 -2.22
CA VAL A 43 5.40 -1.27 -2.15
C VAL A 43 6.58 -1.06 -3.09
N VAL A 44 6.32 -0.66 -4.34
CA VAL A 44 7.37 -0.40 -5.33
C VAL A 44 8.29 0.74 -4.87
N LYS A 45 7.72 1.84 -4.37
CA LYS A 45 8.51 2.95 -3.80
C LYS A 45 9.41 2.46 -2.67
N HIS A 46 8.91 1.59 -1.79
CA HIS A 46 9.73 0.99 -0.75
C HIS A 46 10.83 0.09 -1.34
N ALA A 47 10.52 -0.71 -2.36
CA ALA A 47 11.51 -1.55 -3.05
C ALA A 47 12.65 -0.71 -3.67
N PHE A 48 12.36 0.47 -4.23
CA PHE A 48 13.40 1.39 -4.72
C PHE A 48 14.35 1.92 -3.62
N ASN A 49 13.95 1.89 -2.35
CA ASN A 49 14.83 2.24 -1.23
C ASN A 49 15.72 1.06 -0.78
N VAL A 50 15.39 -0.16 -1.18
CA VAL A 50 16.15 -1.37 -0.82
C VAL A 50 17.24 -1.61 -1.87
N PRO A 51 18.53 -1.67 -1.50
CA PRO A 51 19.64 -1.72 -2.45
C PRO A 51 19.59 -2.86 -3.46
N LEU A 52 19.07 -4.02 -3.06
CA LEU A 52 18.92 -5.20 -3.91
C LEU A 52 17.96 -4.92 -5.08
N TYR A 53 16.75 -4.46 -4.77
CA TYR A 53 15.72 -4.18 -5.76
C TYR A 53 16.06 -2.94 -6.59
N TYR A 54 16.60 -1.90 -5.96
CA TYR A 54 17.09 -0.70 -6.65
C TYR A 54 18.09 -1.05 -7.76
N LYS A 55 19.10 -1.88 -7.45
CA LYS A 55 20.08 -2.34 -8.45
C LYS A 55 19.42 -3.13 -9.57
N LYS A 56 18.47 -4.02 -9.24
CA LYS A 56 17.74 -4.83 -10.23
C LYS A 56 16.93 -3.97 -11.20
N TYR A 57 16.16 -3.00 -10.69
CA TYR A 57 15.35 -2.12 -11.53
C TYR A 57 16.22 -1.20 -12.40
N ARG A 58 17.30 -0.65 -11.82
CA ARG A 58 18.23 0.21 -12.57
C ARG A 58 18.95 -0.54 -13.68
N ALA A 59 19.29 -1.82 -13.48
CA ALA A 59 19.96 -2.64 -14.49
C ALA A 59 19.14 -2.81 -15.78
N VAL A 60 17.80 -2.75 -15.67
CA VAL A 60 16.87 -2.80 -16.80
C VAL A 60 16.33 -1.41 -17.20
N GLY A 61 16.87 -0.34 -16.62
CA GLY A 61 16.50 1.04 -16.95
C GLY A 61 15.17 1.54 -16.36
N ILE A 62 14.50 0.76 -15.50
CA ILE A 62 13.21 1.12 -14.91
C ILE A 62 13.39 2.19 -13.83
N LYS A 63 12.62 3.27 -13.93
CA LYS A 63 12.49 4.31 -12.91
C LYS A 63 11.14 4.20 -12.21
N LEU A 64 11.06 4.76 -11.01
CA LEU A 64 9.79 4.81 -10.26
C LEU A 64 8.71 5.61 -11.01
N SER A 65 9.11 6.59 -11.83
CA SER A 65 8.20 7.38 -12.68
C SER A 65 7.50 6.57 -13.76
N ASP A 66 8.03 5.39 -14.09
CA ASP A 66 7.55 4.57 -15.21
C ASP A 66 6.43 3.62 -14.75
N ILE A 67 6.08 3.63 -13.46
CA ILE A 67 5.16 2.69 -12.83
C ILE A 67 3.95 3.45 -12.27
N ASP A 68 2.85 3.43 -13.02
CA ASP A 68 1.60 4.11 -12.73
C ASP A 68 0.48 3.21 -12.20
N GLY A 69 0.62 1.90 -12.32
CA GLY A 69 -0.31 0.93 -11.74
C GLY A 69 0.23 -0.49 -11.82
N ILE A 70 -0.58 -1.45 -11.38
CA ILE A 70 -0.21 -2.88 -11.40
C ILE A 70 -0.07 -3.42 -12.83
N LYS A 71 -0.65 -2.75 -13.82
CA LYS A 71 -0.71 -3.21 -15.21
C LYS A 71 0.49 -2.80 -16.06
N ASP A 72 1.34 -1.92 -15.56
CA ASP A 72 2.59 -1.51 -16.22
C ASP A 72 3.70 -2.55 -15.96
#